data_AF-A0A0A9DYK7-F1
#
_entry.id   AF-A0A0A9DYK7-F1
#
_cell.length_a   1.000
_cell.length_b   1.000
_cell.length_c   1.000
_cell.angle_alpha   90.00
_cell.angle_beta   90.00
_cell.angle_gamma   90.00
#
_symmetry.space_group_name_H-M   'P 1'
#
loop_
_entity.id
_entity.type
_entity.pdbx_description
1 polymer ?
#
loop_
_entity_poly.entity_id
_entity_poly.type
_entity_poly.pdbx_seq_one_letter_code
_entity_poly.pdbx_strand_id
1 'polypeptide(L)'
;MSQNKFASNVIEKCFQHGDMAERDLLIRQIVEQTEGNDNLLAMMKDQYANYVVQKILETCNESQRELLLSRVKGHLQALRKYTYGKHIASRVEQLSGDGAVKSDS
;
A
#
# COMPACT_ATOMS: atom_id res chain seq x y z
N MET A 1 -7.36 -18.95 2.06
CA MET A 1 -5.97 -19.47 1.97
C MET A 1 -5.10 -18.75 0.94
N SER A 2 -5.65 -18.07 -0.08
CA SER A 2 -4.81 -17.47 -1.14
C SER A 2 -4.10 -16.16 -0.76
N GLN A 3 -4.67 -15.29 0.08
CA GLN A 3 -4.03 -14.01 0.41
C GLN A 3 -2.68 -14.16 1.12
N ASN A 4 -2.52 -15.18 1.97
CA ASN A 4 -1.23 -15.46 2.61
C ASN A 4 -0.14 -15.84 1.60
N LYS A 5 -0.47 -16.62 0.57
CA LYS A 5 0.50 -17.04 -0.45
C LYS A 5 0.94 -15.90 -1.37
N PHE A 6 0.01 -15.01 -1.72
CA PHE A 6 0.35 -13.81 -2.49
C PHE A 6 1.16 -12.83 -1.64
N ALA A 7 0.74 -12.55 -0.40
CA ALA A 7 1.46 -11.67 0.50
C ALA A 7 2.87 -12.19 0.83
N SER A 8 3.03 -13.49 1.09
CA SER A 8 4.35 -14.09 1.35
C SER A 8 5.26 -14.03 0.12
N ASN A 9 4.75 -14.33 -1.07
CA ASN A 9 5.52 -14.26 -2.32
C ASN A 9 5.95 -12.83 -2.65
N VAL A 10 5.09 -11.84 -2.39
CA VAL A 10 5.42 -10.43 -2.56
C VAL A 10 6.45 -9.99 -1.52
N ILE A 11 6.31 -10.40 -0.26
CA ILE A 11 7.31 -10.12 0.79
C ILE A 11 8.66 -10.70 0.39
N GLU A 12 8.74 -11.98 0.05
CA GLU A 12 10.01 -12.62 -0.32
C GLU A 12 10.67 -11.92 -1.51
N LYS A 13 9.92 -11.65 -2.58
CA LYS A 13 10.45 -10.99 -3.77
C LYS A 13 10.86 -9.54 -3.52
N CYS A 14 10.10 -8.77 -2.75
CA CYS A 14 10.43 -7.38 -2.41
C CYS A 14 11.59 -7.27 -1.41
N PHE A 15 11.71 -8.17 -0.44
CA PHE A 15 12.69 -8.05 0.65
C PHE A 15 14.02 -8.74 0.38
N GLN A 16 14.07 -9.84 -0.38
CA GLN A 16 15.32 -10.57 -0.58
C GLN A 16 16.07 -10.13 -1.84
N HIS A 17 15.46 -10.15 -3.04
CA HIS A 17 16.24 -10.15 -4.29
C HIS A 17 15.66 -9.37 -5.48
N GLY A 18 14.52 -8.70 -5.34
CA GLY A 18 13.83 -8.11 -6.50
C GLY A 18 14.64 -7.03 -7.22
N ASP A 19 14.89 -7.24 -8.50
CA ASP A 19 15.44 -6.20 -9.39
C ASP A 19 14.43 -5.05 -9.59
N MET A 20 14.85 -3.94 -10.21
CA MET A 20 13.96 -2.78 -10.40
C MET A 20 12.75 -3.09 -11.28
N ALA A 21 12.86 -4.01 -12.24
CA ALA A 21 11.79 -4.39 -13.16
C ALA A 21 10.76 -5.31 -12.48
N GLU A 22 11.22 -6.25 -11.66
CA GLU A 22 10.37 -7.12 -10.85
C GLU A 22 9.57 -6.30 -9.83
N ARG A 23 10.19 -5.30 -9.19
CA ARG A 23 9.46 -4.39 -8.31
C ARG A 23 8.40 -3.59 -9.05
N ASP A 24 8.71 -3.10 -10.25
CA ASP A 24 7.71 -2.38 -11.06
C ASP A 24 6.52 -3.28 -11.41
N LEU A 25 6.79 -4.53 -11.81
CA LEU A 25 5.74 -5.51 -12.10
C LEU A 25 4.89 -5.82 -10.85
N LEU A 26 5.52 -6.01 -9.69
CA LEU A 26 4.82 -6.26 -8.43
C LEU A 26 3.94 -5.07 -8.03
N ILE A 27 4.46 -3.85 -8.13
CA ILE A 27 3.68 -2.64 -7.85
C ILE A 27 2.47 -2.60 -8.76
N ARG A 28 2.66 -2.75 -10.09
CA ARG A 28 1.56 -2.78 -11.06
C ARG A 28 0.49 -3.79 -10.67
N GLN A 29 0.86 -5.02 -10.34
CA GLN A 29 -0.09 -6.07 -9.93
C GLN A 29 -0.84 -5.74 -8.64
N ILE A 30 -0.20 -5.08 -7.68
CA ILE A 30 -0.83 -4.67 -6.41
C ILE A 30 -1.80 -3.51 -6.65
N VAL A 31 -1.45 -2.56 -7.52
CA VAL A 31 -2.30 -1.40 -7.84
C VAL A 31 -3.39 -1.75 -8.87
N GLU A 32 -3.23 -2.87 -9.58
CA GLU A 32 -4.21 -3.38 -10.53
C GLU A 32 -5.50 -3.74 -9.80
N GLN A 33 -6.54 -2.95 -10.06
CA GLN A 33 -7.89 -3.19 -9.58
C GLN A 33 -8.62 -4.03 -10.64
N THR A 34 -9.19 -5.15 -10.23
CA THR A 34 -10.09 -5.95 -11.06
C THR A 34 -11.51 -5.77 -10.54
N GLU A 35 -12.52 -5.99 -11.39
CA GLU A 35 -13.92 -5.82 -10.99
C GLU A 35 -14.24 -6.66 -9.74
N GLY A 36 -14.55 -5.97 -8.64
CA GLY A 36 -14.90 -6.59 -7.36
C GLY A 36 -13.72 -6.98 -6.46
N ASN A 37 -12.45 -6.77 -6.86
CA ASN A 37 -11.30 -7.05 -6.00
C ASN A 37 -10.27 -5.92 -6.01
N ASP A 38 -10.19 -5.23 -4.88
CA ASP A 38 -9.18 -4.23 -4.60
C ASP A 38 -8.06 -4.84 -3.74
N ASN A 39 -7.07 -5.41 -4.44
CA ASN A 39 -5.93 -6.07 -3.81
C ASN A 39 -5.17 -5.12 -2.88
N LEU A 40 -4.95 -3.87 -3.30
CA LEU A 40 -4.28 -2.85 -2.50
C LEU A 40 -5.04 -2.61 -1.19
N LEU A 41 -6.36 -2.42 -1.25
CA LEU A 41 -7.19 -2.23 -0.07
C LEU A 41 -7.17 -3.43 0.87
N ALA A 42 -7.22 -4.65 0.32
CA ALA A 42 -7.12 -5.87 1.12
C ALA A 42 -5.76 -5.97 1.84
N MET A 43 -4.66 -5.69 1.13
CA MET A 43 -3.32 -5.72 1.70
C MET A 43 -3.12 -4.66 2.80
N MET A 44 -3.66 -3.46 2.63
CA MET A 44 -3.57 -2.39 3.64
C MET A 44 -4.35 -2.71 4.93
N LYS A 45 -5.36 -3.59 4.87
CA LYS A 45 -6.16 -4.01 6.03
C LYS A 45 -5.60 -5.25 6.72
N ASP A 46 -4.72 -5.99 6.06
CA ASP A 46 -4.17 -7.24 6.58
C ASP A 46 -3.03 -7.01 7.59
N GLN A 47 -2.91 -7.89 8.58
CA GLN A 47 -1.95 -7.77 9.68
C GLN A 47 -0.48 -7.96 9.26
N TYR A 48 -0.21 -8.60 8.11
CA TYR A 48 1.13 -8.85 7.58
C TYR A 48 1.38 -8.10 6.27
N ALA A 49 0.41 -8.08 5.36
CA ALA A 49 0.59 -7.45 4.05
C ALA A 49 0.65 -5.92 4.13
N ASN A 50 0.18 -5.30 5.23
CA ASN A 50 0.32 -3.85 5.42
C ASN A 50 1.80 -3.41 5.43
N TYR A 51 2.71 -4.24 5.95
CA TYR A 51 4.15 -3.94 5.96
C TYR A 51 4.75 -3.91 4.55
N VAL A 52 4.20 -4.72 3.62
CA VAL A 52 4.59 -4.69 2.20
C VAL A 52 4.23 -3.35 1.59
N VAL A 53 3.00 -2.89 1.81
CA VAL A 53 2.54 -1.61 1.25
C VAL A 53 3.37 -0.46 1.78
N GLN A 54 3.70 -0.46 3.08
CA GLN A 54 4.63 0.52 3.66
C GLN A 54 5.99 0.47 2.99
N LYS A 55 6.55 -0.73 2.79
CA LYS A 55 7.88 -0.88 2.19
C LYS A 55 7.92 -0.45 0.73
N ILE A 56 6.87 -0.72 -0.02
CA ILE A 56 6.70 -0.23 -1.39
C ILE A 56 6.66 1.29 -1.38
N LEU A 57 5.89 1.94 -0.51
CA LEU A 57 5.84 3.40 -0.41
C LEU A 57 7.22 4.03 -0.07
N GLU A 58 8.06 3.32 0.70
CA GLU A 58 9.43 3.76 1.01
C GLU A 58 10.41 3.61 -0.17
N THR A 59 10.24 2.58 -0.99
CA THR A 59 11.23 2.15 -2.00
C THR A 59 10.83 2.45 -3.44
N CYS A 60 9.58 2.86 -3.66
CA CYS A 60 9.07 3.24 -4.97
C CYS A 60 9.73 4.54 -5.49
N ASN A 61 9.82 4.64 -6.82
CA ASN A 61 10.21 5.89 -7.47
C ASN A 61 9.06 6.91 -7.44
N GLU A 62 9.33 8.14 -7.88
CA GLU A 62 8.36 9.24 -7.82
C GLU A 62 7.07 8.96 -8.61
N SER A 63 7.16 8.40 -9.82
CA SER A 63 6.00 8.05 -10.64
C SER A 63 5.14 6.96 -10.00
N GLN A 64 5.76 5.92 -9.47
CA GLN A 64 5.08 4.85 -8.73
C GLN A 64 4.45 5.38 -7.44
N ARG A 65 5.13 6.29 -6.75
CA ARG A 65 4.63 6.93 -5.54
C ARG A 65 3.36 7.71 -5.84
N GLU A 66 3.34 8.56 -6.86
CA GLU A 66 2.15 9.32 -7.24
C GLU A 66 0.95 8.41 -7.54
N LEU A 67 1.18 7.32 -8.29
CA LEU A 67 0.15 6.32 -8.59
C LEU A 67 -0.41 5.67 -7.33
N LEU A 68 0.47 5.22 -6.43
CA LEU A 68 0.09 4.59 -5.17
C LEU A 68 -0.66 5.57 -4.27
N LEU A 69 -0.14 6.78 -4.09
CA LEU A 69 -0.78 7.82 -3.29
C LEU A 69 -2.18 8.14 -3.82
N SER A 70 -2.35 8.28 -5.14
CA SER A 70 -3.66 8.51 -5.76
C SER A 70 -4.67 7.41 -5.43
N ARG A 71 -4.26 6.14 -5.51
CA ARG A 71 -5.13 5.02 -5.17
C ARG A 71 -5.43 4.93 -3.68
N VAL A 72 -4.42 5.05 -2.82
CA VAL A 72 -4.64 5.01 -1.36
C VAL A 72 -5.53 6.16 -0.90
N LYS A 73 -5.39 7.35 -1.49
CA LYS A 73 -6.27 8.51 -1.23
C LYS A 73 -7.75 8.17 -1.45
N GLY A 74 -8.07 7.43 -2.52
CA GLY A 74 -9.43 6.93 -2.78
C GLY A 74 -9.98 6.00 -1.68
N HIS A 75 -9.12 5.43 -0.85
CA HIS A 75 -9.50 4.49 0.22
C HIS A 75 -9.31 5.03 1.64
N LEU A 76 -8.85 6.26 1.84
CA LEU A 76 -8.53 6.80 3.18
C LEU A 76 -9.71 6.68 4.17
N GLN A 77 -10.93 6.98 3.73
CA GLN A 77 -12.12 6.84 4.59
C GLN A 77 -12.37 5.39 5.04
N ALA A 78 -12.12 4.42 4.16
CA ALA A 78 -12.25 3.01 4.51
C ALA A 78 -11.12 2.60 5.46
N LEU A 79 -9.88 3.00 5.18
CA LEU A 79 -8.68 2.64 5.94
C LEU A 79 -8.70 3.13 7.38
N ARG A 80 -9.23 4.32 7.64
CA ARG A 80 -9.38 4.88 8.99
C ARG A 80 -10.21 3.99 9.93
N LYS A 81 -11.05 3.10 9.39
CA LYS A 81 -11.87 2.15 10.17
C LYS A 81 -11.14 0.86 10.56
N TYR A 82 -9.92 0.63 10.06
CA TYR A 82 -9.17 -0.60 10.31
C TYR A 82 -7.89 -0.32 11.10
N THR A 83 -7.57 -1.21 12.04
CA THR A 83 -6.41 -1.11 12.93
C THR A 83 -5.08 -0.93 12.18
N TYR A 84 -4.87 -1.68 11.09
CA TYR A 84 -3.65 -1.58 10.27
C TYR A 84 -3.78 -0.49 9.19
N GLY A 85 -4.99 -0.30 8.66
CA GLY A 85 -5.28 0.69 7.63
C GLY A 85 -4.99 2.13 8.07
N LYS A 86 -5.27 2.49 9.33
CA LYS A 86 -5.00 3.84 9.86
C LYS A 86 -3.51 4.22 9.81
N HIS A 87 -2.60 3.25 9.97
CA HIS A 87 -1.15 3.49 9.89
C HIS A 87 -0.73 3.83 8.46
N ILE A 88 -1.29 3.12 7.48
CA ILE A 88 -1.07 3.42 6.05
C ILE A 88 -1.64 4.78 5.68
N ALA A 89 -2.87 5.09 6.13
CA ALA A 89 -3.51 6.36 5.89
C ALA A 89 -2.66 7.53 6.39
N SER A 90 -2.20 7.46 7.65
CA SER A 90 -1.33 8.47 8.25
C SER A 90 -0.01 8.63 7.49
N ARG A 91 0.60 7.51 7.04
CA ARG A 91 1.84 7.55 6.26
C ARG A 91 1.66 8.23 4.91
N VAL A 92 0.55 7.96 4.22
CA VAL A 92 0.21 8.56 2.92
C VAL A 92 -0.08 10.06 3.06
N GLU A 93 -0.76 10.47 4.12
CA GLU A 93 -1.01 11.88 4.43
C GLU A 93 0.31 12.65 4.66
N GLN A 94 1.25 12.07 5.42
CA GLN A 94 2.60 12.63 5.61
C GLN A 94 3.37 12.76 4.28
N LEU A 95 3.34 11.73 3.44
CA LEU A 95 4.06 11.71 2.17
C LEU A 95 3.44 12.63 1.11
N SER A 96 2.13 12.90 1.21
CA SER A 96 1.41 13.77 0.28
C SER A 96 1.55 15.26 0.61
N GLY A 97 2.27 15.62 1.68
CA GLY A 97 2.33 17.00 2.18
C GLY A 97 1.02 17.47 2.82
N ASP A 98 0.02 16.59 2.98
CA ASP A 98 -1.29 16.90 3.56
C ASP A 98 -1.29 16.69 5.08
N GLY A 99 -0.10 16.76 5.71
CA GLY A 99 0.08 16.77 7.16
C GLY A 99 -0.42 18.05 7.85
N ALA A 100 -1.34 18.78 7.21
CA ALA A 100 -1.92 20.00 7.71
C ALA A 100 -3.32 19.75 8.28
N VAL A 101 -3.32 19.50 9.60
CA VAL A 101 -4.37 19.87 10.59
C VAL A 101 -5.66 19.04 10.59
N LYS A 102 -5.90 18.30 11.69
CA LYS A 102 -6.96 18.57 12.70
C LYS A 102 -7.34 17.34 13.53
N SER A 103 -7.03 17.42 14.83
CA SER A 103 -7.82 16.99 16.01
C SER A 103 -6.83 16.99 17.19
N ASP A 104 -6.97 17.83 18.22
CA ASP A 104 -8.13 17.88 19.10
C ASP A 104 -8.76 19.27 19.27
N SER A 105 -10.09 19.30 19.22
CA SER A 105 -10.95 20.20 20.00
C SER A 105 -11.50 19.41 21.17
#